data_AF-T2IMH0-F1
#
_entry.id   AF-T2IMH0-F1
#
_cell.length_a   1.000
_cell.length_b   1.000
_cell.length_c   1.000
_cell.angle_alpha   90.00
_cell.angle_beta   90.00
_cell.angle_gamma   90.00
#
_symmetry.space_group_name_H-M   'P 1'
#
loop_
_entity.id
_entity.type
_entity.pdbx_description
1 polymer ?
#
loop_
_entity_poly.entity_id
_entity_poly.type
_entity_poly.pdbx_seq_one_letter_code
_entity_poly.pdbx_strand_id
1 'polypeptide(L)' 'MLTNYINQINNILKPQQLKSHLVLDLFAGCGGLSLGFEAQGFETYGFEKDQDCCHSYEKNLRGKCEQIELTVNSKL' A
#
# COMPACT_ATOMS: atom_id res chain seq x y z
N MET A 1 -8.22 -26.82 -6.28
CA MET A 1 -8.84 -25.64 -5.63
C MET A 1 -7.85 -24.49 -5.38
N LEU A 2 -6.60 -24.72 -4.95
CA LEU A 2 -5.58 -23.66 -4.78
C LEU A 2 -5.29 -22.82 -6.04
N THR A 3 -5.26 -23.46 -7.22
CA THR A 3 -4.98 -22.80 -8.50
C THR A 3 -6.01 -21.73 -8.83
N ASN A 4 -7.26 -21.86 -8.37
CA ASN A 4 -8.32 -20.88 -8.63
C ASN A 4 -8.10 -19.62 -7.78
N TYR A 5 -7.79 -19.78 -6.50
CA TYR A 5 -7.56 -18.66 -5.58
C TYR A 5 -6.36 -17.79 -5.99
N ILE A 6 -5.22 -18.41 -6.32
CA ILE A 6 -4.03 -17.65 -6.76
C ILE A 6 -4.33 -16.88 -8.05
N ASN A 7 -5.02 -17.50 -9.02
CA ASN A 7 -5.41 -16.83 -10.25
C ASN A 7 -6.35 -15.65 -9.98
N GLN A 8 -7.31 -15.82 -9.07
CA GLN A 8 -8.21 -14.75 -8.68
C GLN A 8 -7.44 -13.58 -8.06
N ILE A 9 -6.56 -13.84 -7.08
CA ILE A 9 -5.73 -12.80 -6.45
C ILE A 9 -4.88 -12.05 -7.48
N ASN A 10 -4.18 -12.79 -8.35
CA ASN A 10 -3.32 -12.21 -9.38
C ASN A 10 -4.10 -11.34 -10.37
N ASN A 11 -5.41 -11.54 -10.49
CA ASN A 11 -6.26 -10.71 -11.33
C ASN A 11 -6.81 -9.49 -10.58
N ILE A 12 -7.22 -9.63 -9.32
CA ILE A 12 -7.89 -8.54 -8.57
C ILE A 12 -6.94 -7.58 -7.88
N LEU A 13 -5.76 -8.03 -7.41
CA LEU A 13 -4.81 -7.19 -6.69
C LEU A 13 -3.87 -6.45 -7.65
N LYS A 14 -4.44 -5.51 -8.41
CA LYS A 14 -3.70 -4.62 -9.30
C LYS A 14 -4.15 -3.18 -9.09
N PRO A 15 -3.24 -2.20 -8.90
CA PRO A 15 -3.59 -0.79 -8.78
C PRO A 15 -4.48 -0.30 -9.94
N GLN A 16 -5.61 0.33 -9.61
CA GLN A 16 -6.59 0.86 -10.56
C GLN A 16 -6.43 2.38 -10.74
N GLN A 17 -7.28 2.99 -11.58
CA GLN A 17 -7.33 4.45 -11.72
C GLN A 17 -7.82 5.13 -10.43
N LEU A 18 -7.23 6.28 -10.11
CA LEU A 18 -7.40 6.98 -8.83
C LEU A 18 -8.82 7.53 -8.63
N LYS A 19 -9.33 7.35 -7.42
CA LYS A 19 -10.55 7.94 -6.86
C LYS A 19 -10.19 9.13 -5.96
N SER A 20 -11.21 9.88 -5.55
CA SER A 20 -11.04 11.16 -4.84
C SER A 20 -10.55 11.08 -3.40
N HIS A 21 -10.45 9.89 -2.79
CA HIS A 21 -10.12 9.75 -1.37
C HIS A 21 -8.73 9.16 -1.19
N LEU A 22 -7.96 9.81 -0.32
CA LEU A 22 -6.64 9.40 0.14
C LEU A 22 -6.77 8.52 1.39
N VAL A 23 -6.11 7.37 1.37
CA VAL A 23 -5.97 6.46 2.51
C VAL A 23 -4.56 6.58 3.08
N LEU A 24 -4.45 6.83 4.38
CA LEU A 24 -3.18 6.84 5.09
C LEU A 24 -2.93 5.46 5.72
N ASP A 25 -1.80 4.84 5.38
CA ASP A 25 -1.36 3.55 5.92
C ASP A 25 -0.20 3.78 6.91
N LEU A 26 -0.51 3.86 8.20
CA LEU A 26 0.42 4.31 9.23
C LEU A 26 1.53 3.29 9.56
N PHE A 27 1.34 2.02 9.19
CA PHE A 27 2.30 0.94 9.45
C PHE A 27 2.41 0.10 8.17
N ALA A 28 2.81 0.78 7.10
CA ALA A 28 2.57 0.31 5.73
C ALA A 28 3.30 -1.00 5.39
N GLY A 29 4.40 -1.32 6.09
CA GLY A 29 5.29 -2.41 5.71
C GLY A 29 5.64 -2.33 4.23
N CYS A 30 5.62 -3.46 3.53
CA CYS A 30 5.84 -3.49 2.08
C CYS A 30 4.59 -3.13 1.24
N GLY A 31 3.50 -2.65 1.85
CA GLY A 31 2.31 -2.15 1.15
C GLY A 31 1.20 -3.18 0.89
N GLY A 32 1.13 -4.30 1.62
CA GLY A 32 0.11 -5.33 1.39
C GLY A 32 -1.33 -4.84 1.53
N LEU A 33 -1.63 -4.02 2.56
CA LEU A 33 -2.95 -3.42 2.77
C LEU A 33 -3.23 -2.33 1.73
N SER A 34 -2.24 -1.47 1.48
CA SER A 34 -2.29 -0.41 0.47
C SER A 34 -2.53 -0.94 -0.94
N LEU A 35 -1.96 -2.09 -1.32
CA LEU A 35 -2.27 -2.79 -2.58
C LEU A 35 -3.77 -3.10 -2.70
N GLY A 36 -4.41 -3.52 -1.61
CA GLY A 36 -5.85 -3.76 -1.58
C GLY A 36 -6.65 -2.48 -1.83
N PHE A 37 -6.27 -1.37 -1.20
CA PHE A 37 -6.90 -0.06 -1.43
C PHE A 37 -6.71 0.45 -2.86
N GLU A 38 -5.50 0.39 -3.40
CA GLU A 38 -5.22 0.79 -4.78
C GLU A 38 -5.94 -0.10 -5.79
N ALA A 39 -6.08 -1.39 -5.50
CA ALA A 39 -6.89 -2.31 -6.31
C ALA A 39 -8.38 -1.94 -6.33
N GLN A 40 -8.87 -1.23 -5.32
CA GLN A 40 -10.21 -0.65 -5.30
C GLN A 40 -10.24 0.81 -5.81
N GLY A 41 -9.10 1.33 -6.28
CA GLY A 41 -8.97 2.67 -6.88
C GLY A 41 -8.73 3.79 -5.88
N PHE A 42 -8.48 3.52 -4.61
CA PHE A 42 -8.13 4.58 -3.65
C PHE A 42 -6.69 5.06 -3.87
N GLU A 43 -6.45 6.34 -3.62
CA GLU A 43 -5.08 6.85 -3.47
C GLU A 43 -4.53 6.42 -2.12
N THR A 44 -3.24 6.12 -2.03
CA THR A 44 -2.60 5.69 -0.79
C THR A 44 -1.35 6.52 -0.48
N TYR A 45 -1.10 6.73 0.81
CA TYR A 45 0.16 7.27 1.32
C TYR A 45 0.56 6.46 2.55
N GLY A 46 1.71 5.80 2.47
CA GLY A 46 2.25 4.94 3.52
C GLY A 46 3.24 5.67 4.44
N PHE A 47 3.30 5.23 5.68
CA PHE A 47 4.33 5.55 6.65
C PHE A 47 4.91 4.23 7.19
N GLU A 48 6.22 4.08 7.14
CA GLU A 48 6.88 2.85 7.55
C GLU A 48 8.30 3.15 8.07
N LYS A 49 8.76 2.43 9.10
CA LYS A 49 10.07 2.70 9.72
C LYS A 49 11.23 2.07 8.93
N ASP A 50 10.97 0.95 8.27
CA ASP A 50 11.97 0.20 7.51
C ASP A 50 12.09 0.70 6.06
N GLN A 51 13.30 1.09 5.66
CA GLN A 51 13.57 1.64 4.32
C GLN A 51 13.38 0.60 3.21
N ASP A 52 13.70 -0.66 3.44
CA ASP A 52 13.55 -1.71 2.42
C ASP A 52 12.06 -2.04 2.18
N CYS A 53 11.26 -1.93 3.23
CA CYS A 53 9.80 -1.97 3.14
C CYS A 53 9.25 -0.79 2.32
N CYS A 54 9.70 0.44 2.60
CA CYS A 54 9.31 1.64 1.82
C CYS A 54 9.68 1.49 0.34
N HIS A 55 10.91 1.04 0.04
CA HIS A 55 11.33 0.80 -1.33
C HIS A 55 10.47 -0.27 -2.04
N SER A 56 10.12 -1.34 -1.33
CA SER A 56 9.24 -2.38 -1.86
C SER A 56 7.83 -1.86 -2.12
N TYR A 57 7.30 -1.01 -1.24
CA TYR A 57 6.03 -0.33 -1.43
C TYR A 57 6.05 0.50 -2.71
N GLU A 58 6.96 1.47 -2.82
CA GLU A 58 6.99 2.44 -3.92
C GLU A 58 7.34 1.81 -5.27
N LYS A 59 8.08 0.69 -5.26
CA LYS A 59 8.40 -0.06 -6.47
C LYS A 59 7.17 -0.78 -7.06
N ASN A 60 6.24 -1.24 -6.23
CA ASN A 60 5.14 -2.11 -6.65
C ASN A 60 3.78 -1.40 -6.69
N LEU A 61 3.63 -0.30 -5.97
CA LEU A 61 2.40 0.47 -5.82
C LEU A 61 2.52 1.86 -6.45
N ARG A 62 1.43 2.61 -6.46
CA ARG A 62 1.39 4.00 -6.98
C ARG A 62 1.56 5.05 -5.88
N GLY A 63 1.14 4.74 -4.67
CA GLY A 63 1.30 5.61 -3.50
C GLY A 63 2.77 5.81 -3.12
N LYS A 64 3.03 6.88 -2.37
CA LYS A 64 4.33 7.12 -1.74
C LYS A 64 4.40 6.42 -0.39
N CYS A 65 5.61 6.12 0.06
CA CYS A 65 5.84 5.59 1.41
C CYS A 65 6.96 6.39 2.09
N GLU A 66 6.60 7.16 3.12
CA GLU A 66 7.57 7.94 3.88
C GLU A 66 8.24 7.07 4.95
N GLN A 67 9.57 7.11 4.96
CA GLN A 67 10.35 6.43 5.98
C GLN A 67 10.29 7.19 7.31
N ILE A 68 9.49 6.71 8.27
CA ILE A 68 9.33 7.31 9.58
C ILE A 68 9.01 6.27 10.66
N GLU A 69 9.62 6.40 11.83
CA GLU A 69 9.12 5.72 13.03
C GLU A 69 8.02 6.58 13.65
N LEU A 70 6.78 6.10 13.56
CA LEU A 70 5.65 6.81 14.13
C LEU A 70 5.66 6.78 15.66
N THR A 71 5.41 7.95 16.24
CA THR A 71 5.16 8.15 17.66
C THR A 71 3.83 8.87 17.82
N VAL A 72 3.29 8.91 19.04
CA VAL A 72 2.07 9.68 19.36
C VAL A 72 2.21 11.19 19.09
N ASN A 73 3.43 11.68 18.90
CA ASN A 73 3.74 13.10 18.63
C ASN A 73 4.21 13.35 17.18
N SER A 74 4.20 12.32 16.33
CA SER A 74 4.57 12.48 14.91
C SER A 74 3.59 13.44 14.22
N LYS A 75 4.12 14.28 13.33
CA LYS A 75 3.33 15.22 12.50
C LYS A 75 3.29 14.66 11.08
N LEU A 76 2.08 14.42 10.58
CA LEU A 76 1.78 13.88 9.26
C LEU A 76 1.13 14.95 8.39
#